data_AF-A0A6C0C2W4-F1
#
_entry.id   AF-A0A6C0C2W4-F1
#
_cell.length_a   1.000
_cell.length_b   1.000
_cell.length_c   1.000
_cell.angle_alpha   90.00
_cell.angle_beta   90.00
_cell.angle_gamma   90.00
#
_symmetry.space_group_name_H-M   'P 1'
#
loop_
_entity.id
_entity.type
_entity.pdbx_description
1 polymer ?
#
loop_
_entity_poly.entity_id
_entity_poly.type
_entity_poly.pdbx_seq_one_letter_code
_entity_poly.pdbx_strand_id
1 'polypeptide(L)'
;MSPKVANNFVCKNCNYKCSKKSDFDKHILTAKHKNRTIRTEKSHNGSDTPICKEWVCVCGKTYKARNSLWYHKKKCSLVNEPEIKQEHITEENIIDQTVQTNNLITQDSILNNLMKQNEHLHKLIINRDEEHKKEIEKLSEQISKISRVTNNKTTNNNNKFNLNFFLNTQCKDAMSIQSFMENLKLGCKELEHMGDVGYLNGMIDIFNNTIGNMDVYKRPLHCTDLKREVLYFKQGNDWERDSEDKQHLKKLIKNVESKNYDNLQEWQKDHPGSLQCDSRDSEHYMKIATEALGGADSNKDSIYLTKIMKHIVREVHVKP
;
A
#
# COMPACT_ATOMS: atom_id res chain seq x y z
N MET A 1 -4.09 -61.28 20.65
CA MET A 1 -4.06 -60.03 19.86
C MET A 1 -3.02 -59.10 20.48
N SER A 2 -1.93 -58.80 19.77
CA SER A 2 -0.87 -57.93 20.31
C SER A 2 -1.27 -56.45 20.25
N PRO A 3 -0.94 -55.63 21.26
CA PRO A 3 -1.28 -54.21 21.26
C PRO A 3 -0.49 -53.46 20.18
N LYS A 4 -1.16 -52.64 19.37
CA LYS A 4 -0.48 -51.74 18.42
C LYS A 4 0.27 -50.66 19.21
N VAL A 5 1.60 -50.74 19.21
CA VAL A 5 2.47 -49.69 19.75
C VAL A 5 2.37 -48.46 18.84
N ALA A 6 1.85 -47.35 19.37
CA ALA A 6 1.80 -46.09 18.65
C ALA A 6 3.18 -45.43 18.66
N ASN A 7 3.75 -45.18 17.48
CA ASN A 7 5.01 -44.45 17.35
C ASN A 7 4.78 -42.97 17.71
N ASN A 8 5.45 -42.49 18.76
CA ASN A 8 5.38 -41.09 19.20
C ASN A 8 6.53 -40.29 18.57
N PHE A 9 6.19 -39.23 17.83
CA PHE A 9 7.11 -38.25 17.26
C PHE A 9 7.21 -37.03 18.18
N VAL A 10 8.44 -36.62 18.51
CA VAL A 10 8.70 -35.51 19.44
C VAL A 10 9.69 -34.51 18.86
N CYS A 11 9.30 -33.23 18.82
CA CYS A 11 10.16 -32.12 18.41
C CYS A 11 10.78 -31.49 19.66
N LYS A 12 12.09 -31.65 19.85
CA LYS A 12 12.82 -31.13 21.01
C LYS A 12 12.78 -29.59 21.08
N ASN A 13 12.86 -28.92 19.93
CA ASN A 13 12.94 -27.46 19.86
C ASN A 13 11.60 -26.77 20.14
N CYS A 14 10.48 -27.46 19.96
CA CYS A 14 9.12 -26.95 20.21
C CYS A 14 8.41 -27.66 21.36
N ASN A 15 9.04 -28.68 21.95
CA ASN A 15 8.45 -29.63 22.89
C ASN A 15 7.09 -30.18 22.42
N TYR A 16 6.93 -30.35 21.10
CA TYR A 16 5.69 -30.79 20.47
C TYR A 16 5.71 -32.31 20.31
N LYS A 17 4.65 -33.02 20.71
CA LYS A 17 4.50 -34.49 20.63
C LYS A 17 3.27 -34.86 19.81
N CYS A 18 3.39 -35.84 18.92
CA CYS A 18 2.25 -36.37 18.17
C CYS A 18 2.47 -37.85 17.81
N SER A 19 1.42 -38.59 17.51
CA SER A 19 1.47 -40.04 17.20
C SER A 19 1.44 -40.35 15.69
N LYS A 20 1.30 -39.33 14.85
CA LYS A 20 1.19 -39.45 13.39
C LYS A 20 2.33 -38.72 12.71
N LYS A 21 3.03 -39.41 11.81
CA LYS A 21 4.14 -38.86 11.04
C LYS A 21 3.72 -37.63 10.22
N SER A 22 2.55 -37.69 9.57
CA SER A 22 2.03 -36.58 8.76
C SER A 22 1.86 -35.27 9.53
N ASP A 23 1.49 -35.35 10.81
CA ASP A 23 1.29 -34.17 11.66
C ASP A 23 2.63 -33.63 12.14
N PHE A 24 3.61 -34.51 12.36
CA PHE A 24 4.98 -34.13 12.64
C PHE A 24 5.65 -33.43 11.44
N ASP A 25 5.43 -33.96 10.22
CA ASP A 25 5.94 -33.37 8.98
C ASP A 25 5.31 -31.99 8.73
N LYS A 26 4.01 -31.84 9.00
CA LYS A 26 3.36 -30.52 8.98
C LYS A 26 3.95 -29.58 10.03
N HIS A 27 4.20 -30.07 11.25
CA HIS A 27 4.78 -29.29 12.34
C HIS A 27 6.14 -28.68 11.95
N ILE A 28 7.07 -29.48 11.42
CA ILE A 28 8.41 -29.00 11.03
C ILE A 28 8.36 -28.01 9.86
N LEU A 29 7.35 -28.10 9.00
CA LEU A 29 7.18 -27.20 7.85
C LEU A 29 6.54 -25.86 8.21
N THR A 30 5.91 -25.75 9.39
CA THR A 30 5.26 -24.50 9.81
C THR A 30 6.26 -23.34 9.93
N ALA A 31 5.84 -22.15 9.53
CA ALA A 31 6.63 -20.93 9.69
C ALA A 31 7.07 -20.69 11.15
N LYS A 32 6.21 -21.06 12.12
CA LYS A 32 6.52 -20.97 13.56
C LYS A 32 7.68 -21.89 13.96
N HIS A 33 7.73 -23.12 13.44
CA HIS A 33 8.86 -24.02 13.68
C HIS A 33 10.12 -23.51 12.97
N LYS A 34 10.03 -23.19 11.68
CA LYS A 34 11.16 -22.68 10.87
C LYS A 34 11.79 -21.42 11.47
N ASN A 35 11.00 -20.45 11.92
CA ASN A 35 11.53 -19.23 12.54
C ASN A 35 12.21 -19.47 13.90
N ARG A 36 11.88 -20.58 14.57
CA ARG A 36 12.46 -20.97 15.86
C ARG A 36 13.70 -21.84 15.72
N THR A 37 13.84 -22.59 14.62
CA THR A 37 14.93 -23.55 14.41
C THR A 37 15.92 -23.14 13.33
N ILE A 38 15.48 -22.38 12.33
CA ILE A 38 16.31 -21.83 11.26
C ILE A 38 16.60 -20.37 11.61
N ARG A 39 17.66 -20.15 12.37
CA ARG A 39 18.24 -18.81 12.54
C ARG A 39 18.94 -18.49 11.23
N THR A 40 18.24 -17.89 10.26
CA THR A 40 18.90 -17.36 9.06
C THR A 40 19.89 -16.30 9.53
N GLU A 41 21.18 -16.64 9.50
CA GLU A 41 22.24 -15.66 9.46
C GLU A 41 22.02 -14.86 8.18
N LYS A 42 21.49 -13.64 8.32
CA LYS A 42 21.45 -12.70 7.21
C LYS A 42 22.90 -12.34 6.88
N SER A 43 23.51 -13.13 6.01
CA SER A 43 24.73 -12.78 5.31
C SER A 43 24.38 -11.63 4.35
N HIS A 44 24.52 -10.40 4.83
CA HIS A 44 24.55 -9.23 3.96
C HIS A 44 25.92 -9.17 3.29
N ASN A 45 26.06 -9.87 2.16
CA ASN A 45 27.16 -9.65 1.23
C ASN A 45 26.76 -8.50 0.29
N GLY A 46 27.45 -7.37 0.40
CA GLY A 46 27.32 -6.26 -0.54
C GLY A 46 27.55 -4.89 0.09
N SER A 47 28.83 -4.50 0.12
CA SER A 47 29.40 -3.15 0.14
C SER A 47 29.00 -2.13 1.23
N ASP A 48 30.06 -1.57 1.82
CA ASP A 48 30.21 -0.29 2.52
C ASP A 48 29.91 -0.25 4.03
N THR A 49 31.02 -0.35 4.77
CA THR A 49 31.30 0.17 6.12
C THR A 49 30.11 0.28 7.09
N PRO A 50 29.97 -0.65 8.08
CA PRO A 50 29.01 -0.48 9.14
C PRO A 50 29.52 0.60 10.11
N ILE A 51 29.10 1.85 9.89
CA ILE A 51 29.02 2.82 10.98
C ILE A 51 27.92 2.29 11.90
N CYS A 52 28.33 1.50 12.90
CA CYS A 52 27.47 1.08 13.99
C CYS A 52 27.10 2.35 14.76
N LYS A 53 25.95 2.96 14.44
CA LYS A 53 25.39 4.07 15.23
C LYS A 53 25.10 3.53 16.62
N GLU A 54 26.04 3.71 17.54
CA GLU A 54 25.80 3.52 18.96
C GLU A 54 24.81 4.59 19.42
N TRP A 55 23.68 4.16 19.95
CA TRP A 55 22.63 5.05 20.43
C TRP A 55 22.93 5.39 21.89
N VAL A 56 23.47 6.58 22.13
CA VAL A 56 23.86 7.02 23.48
C VAL A 56 22.73 7.80 24.13
N CYS A 57 22.42 7.49 25.39
CA CYS A 57 21.54 8.29 26.23
C CYS A 57 22.34 9.39 26.95
N VAL A 58 21.69 10.50 27.31
CA VAL A 58 22.29 11.59 28.10
C VAL A 58 22.85 11.13 29.46
N CYS A 59 22.46 9.95 29.94
CA CYS A 59 23.05 9.31 31.13
C CYS A 59 24.38 8.57 30.86
N GLY A 60 24.91 8.63 29.64
CA GLY A 60 26.15 7.96 29.21
C GLY A 60 25.98 6.50 28.77
N LYS A 61 24.78 5.90 28.88
CA LYS A 61 24.54 4.50 28.47
C LYS A 61 24.40 4.37 26.94
N THR A 62 25.11 3.41 26.35
CA THR A 62 25.09 3.12 24.91
C THR A 62 24.22 1.91 24.58
N TYR A 63 23.54 1.95 23.43
CA TYR A 63 22.63 0.90 22.98
C TYR A 63 22.87 0.55 21.51
N LYS A 64 22.85 -0.75 21.19
CA LYS A 64 23.05 -1.26 19.82
C LYS A 64 21.84 -1.06 18.91
N ALA A 65 20.68 -0.73 19.47
CA ALA A 65 19.44 -0.57 18.74
C ALA A 65 18.63 0.62 19.28
N ARG A 66 17.97 1.35 18.36
CA ARG A 66 17.19 2.56 18.66
C ARG A 66 16.02 2.30 19.61
N ASN A 67 15.38 1.14 19.50
CA ASN A 67 14.29 0.73 20.37
C ASN A 67 14.76 0.52 21.82
N SER A 68 15.95 -0.07 22.04
CA SER A 68 16.54 -0.21 23.36
C SER A 68 16.81 1.13 24.03
N LEU A 69 17.32 2.12 23.28
CA LEU A 69 17.46 3.50 23.78
C LEU A 69 16.09 4.11 24.13
N TRP A 70 15.05 3.88 23.34
CA TRP A 70 13.71 4.40 23.60
C TRP A 70 13.10 3.83 24.89
N TYR A 71 13.18 2.52 25.09
CA TYR A 71 12.72 1.89 26.34
C TYR A 71 13.51 2.39 27.55
N HIS A 72 14.81 2.63 27.37
CA HIS A 72 15.64 3.21 28.41
C HIS A 72 15.26 4.66 28.71
N LYS A 73 15.06 5.52 27.70
CA LYS A 73 14.67 6.93 27.89
C LYS A 73 13.40 7.08 28.72
N LYS A 74 12.44 6.16 28.57
CA LYS A 74 11.21 6.13 29.38
C LYS A 74 11.41 5.82 30.87
N LYS A 75 12.57 5.29 31.25
CA LYS A 75 12.91 4.91 32.62
C LYS A 75 14.20 5.56 33.13
N CYS A 76 14.77 6.48 32.35
CA CYS A 76 16.01 7.14 32.70
C CYS A 76 15.70 8.29 33.65
N SER A 77 16.21 8.23 34.88
CA SER A 77 15.99 9.26 35.90
C SER A 77 16.49 10.63 35.47
N LEU A 78 17.57 10.69 34.68
CA LEU A 78 18.11 11.94 34.13
C LEU A 78 17.29 12.54 32.97
N VAL A 79 16.32 11.79 32.43
CA VAL A 79 15.43 12.25 31.34
C VAL A 79 14.01 12.51 31.87
N ASN A 80 13.64 11.92 33.01
CA ASN A 80 12.28 11.95 33.53
C ASN A 80 12.18 12.43 34.99
N GLU A 81 13.11 13.22 35.50
CA GLU A 81 12.88 13.90 36.78
C GLU A 81 12.02 15.17 36.60
N PRO A 82 11.09 15.43 37.53
CA PRO A 82 10.16 16.54 37.49
C PRO A 82 10.87 17.85 37.88
N GLU A 83 10.52 18.94 37.21
CA GLU A 83 10.94 20.29 37.60
C GLU A 83 10.50 20.58 39.05
N ILE A 84 11.47 20.81 39.94
CA ILE A 84 11.25 21.50 41.22
C ILE A 84 12.14 22.76 41.24
N LYS A 85 11.50 23.86 41.62
CA LYS A 85 12.01 25.24 41.62
C LYS A 85 13.02 25.49 42.75
N GLN A 86 14.08 26.23 42.38
CA GLN A 86 14.90 27.21 43.10
C GLN A 86 15.56 26.87 44.45
N GLU A 87 16.88 27.13 44.52
CA GLU A 87 17.47 27.94 45.59
C GLU A 87 18.72 28.69 45.09
N HIS A 88 18.91 29.87 45.67
CA HIS A 88 19.88 30.94 45.37
C HIS A 88 21.30 30.58 45.86
N ILE A 89 22.36 31.14 45.24
CA ILE A 89 23.47 31.88 45.91
C ILE A 89 24.42 32.47 44.84
N THR A 90 25.01 33.59 45.28
CA THR A 90 25.67 34.76 44.69
C THR A 90 27.02 34.60 43.99
N GLU A 91 27.33 35.63 43.19
CA GLU A 91 28.64 36.33 42.93
C GLU A 91 28.83 36.53 41.41
N GLU A 92 29.27 37.64 40.83
CA GLU A 92 29.62 39.03 41.18
C GLU A 92 29.91 39.71 39.81
N ASN A 93 29.67 41.05 39.70
CA ASN A 93 30.25 42.00 38.71
C ASN A 93 29.86 41.84 37.20
N ILE A 94 29.64 42.86 36.34
CA ILE A 94 29.85 44.32 36.32
C ILE A 94 29.16 44.90 35.03
N ILE A 95 28.51 46.08 35.13
CA ILE A 95 28.33 47.22 34.16
C ILE A 95 27.70 46.88 32.75
N ASP A 96 26.63 47.52 32.23
CA ASP A 96 26.47 48.96 31.94
C ASP A 96 25.00 49.38 31.65
N GLN A 97 24.83 50.69 31.59
CA GLN A 97 23.66 51.58 31.64
C GLN A 97 22.52 51.50 30.59
N THR A 98 21.32 51.83 31.12
CA THR A 98 20.22 52.65 30.54
C THR A 98 19.29 52.05 29.46
N VAL A 99 17.97 52.06 29.74
CA VAL A 99 16.95 52.98 29.14
C VAL A 99 15.52 52.42 29.38
N GLN A 100 14.66 53.30 29.93
CA GLN A 100 13.19 53.37 29.86
C GLN A 100 12.31 52.26 30.47
N THR A 101 11.82 52.58 31.67
CA THR A 101 10.45 52.36 32.10
C THR A 101 9.44 52.86 31.06
N ASN A 102 8.62 51.95 30.50
CA ASN A 102 7.19 52.14 30.20
C ASN A 102 6.58 50.82 29.65
N ASN A 103 5.40 50.45 30.14
CA ASN A 103 4.52 49.34 29.68
C ASN A 103 4.75 47.90 30.16
N LEU A 104 4.73 47.65 31.48
CA LEU A 104 4.64 46.27 32.02
C LEU A 104 3.24 45.84 32.49
N ILE A 105 2.23 46.72 32.45
CA ILE A 105 0.90 46.42 33.03
C ILE A 105 -0.08 45.80 32.00
N THR A 106 0.15 45.97 30.69
CA THR A 106 -0.76 45.48 29.64
C THR A 106 -0.46 44.07 29.13
N GLN A 107 0.74 43.53 29.37
CA GLN A 107 1.15 42.25 28.81
C GLN A 107 0.70 41.05 29.65
N ASP A 108 0.53 41.25 30.96
CA ASP A 108 0.13 40.21 31.92
C ASP A 108 -1.36 39.85 31.79
N SER A 109 -2.22 40.80 31.42
CA SER A 109 -3.65 40.54 31.19
C SER A 109 -3.89 39.73 29.90
N ILE A 110 -3.08 39.98 28.86
CA ILE A 110 -3.14 39.26 27.58
C ILE A 110 -2.63 37.83 27.77
N LEU A 111 -1.52 37.62 28.48
CA LEU A 111 -1.00 36.29 28.79
C LEU A 111 -1.98 35.46 29.62
N ASN A 112 -2.58 36.07 30.66
CA ASN A 112 -3.59 35.40 31.48
C ASN A 112 -4.88 35.07 30.70
N ASN A 113 -5.32 35.95 29.80
CA ASN A 113 -6.45 35.67 28.92
C ASN A 113 -6.14 34.55 27.91
N LEU A 114 -4.93 34.51 27.36
CA LEU A 114 -4.48 33.44 26.46
C LEU A 114 -4.38 32.09 27.19
N MET A 115 -3.87 32.06 28.43
CA MET A 115 -3.85 30.82 29.23
C MET A 115 -5.28 30.33 29.53
N LYS A 116 -6.21 31.22 29.87
CA LYS A 116 -7.62 30.86 30.08
C LYS A 116 -8.30 30.36 28.80
N GLN A 117 -8.00 30.96 27.65
CA GLN A 117 -8.51 30.49 26.35
C GLN A 117 -7.92 29.13 25.97
N ASN A 118 -6.64 28.89 26.23
CA ASN A 118 -6.01 27.57 26.01
C ASN A 118 -6.59 26.50 26.94
N GLU A 119 -6.82 26.81 28.21
CA GLU A 119 -7.47 25.88 29.14
C GLU A 119 -8.91 25.54 28.69
N HIS A 120 -9.64 26.54 28.18
CA HIS A 120 -10.97 26.34 27.62
C HIS A 120 -10.95 25.48 26.34
N LEU A 121 -10.00 25.72 25.43
CA LEU A 121 -9.81 24.90 24.23
C LEU A 121 -9.46 23.45 24.58
N HIS A 122 -8.57 23.23 25.55
CA HIS A 122 -8.25 21.88 26.03
C HIS A 122 -9.47 21.17 26.60
N LYS A 123 -10.31 21.86 27.38
CA LYS A 123 -11.56 21.30 27.90
C LYS A 123 -12.55 20.94 26.77
N LEU A 124 -12.67 21.79 25.75
CA LEU A 124 -13.53 21.50 24.59
C LEU A 124 -13.03 20.28 23.78
N ILE A 125 -11.72 20.13 23.62
CA ILE A 125 -11.12 18.97 22.93
C ILE A 125 -11.38 17.69 23.72
N ILE A 126 -11.12 17.69 25.03
CA ILE A 126 -11.35 16.52 25.89
C ILE A 126 -12.83 16.11 25.88
N ASN A 127 -13.74 17.08 26.01
CA ASN A 127 -15.18 16.80 25.98
C ASN A 127 -15.62 16.20 24.63
N ARG A 128 -15.08 16.73 23.52
CA ARG A 128 -15.37 16.20 22.18
C ARG A 128 -14.81 14.80 21.99
N ASP A 129 -13.61 14.52 22.49
CA ASP A 129 -13.01 13.18 22.43
C ASP A 129 -13.79 12.17 23.29
N GLU A 130 -14.32 12.60 24.44
CA GLU A 130 -15.21 11.78 25.28
C GLU A 130 -16.58 11.51 24.61
N GLU A 131 -17.18 12.51 23.96
CA GLU A 131 -18.41 12.33 23.18
C GLU A 131 -18.20 11.40 22.00
N HIS A 132 -17.14 11.61 21.20
CA HIS A 132 -16.79 10.71 20.10
C HIS A 132 -16.54 9.27 20.60
N LYS A 133 -15.90 9.10 21.76
CA LYS A 133 -15.70 7.77 22.36
C LYS A 133 -17.03 7.11 22.73
N LYS A 134 -17.97 7.86 23.32
CA LYS A 134 -19.33 7.35 23.65
C LYS A 134 -20.13 7.01 22.39
N GLU A 135 -20.00 7.78 21.32
CA GLU A 135 -20.63 7.48 20.03
C GLU A 135 -20.07 6.21 19.40
N ILE A 136 -18.74 6.04 19.40
CA ILE A 136 -18.07 4.82 18.92
C ILE A 136 -18.52 3.60 19.73
N GLU A 137 -18.66 3.74 21.06
CA GLU A 137 -19.11 2.65 21.94
C GLU A 137 -20.58 2.27 21.67
N LYS A 138 -21.46 3.25 21.46
CA LYS A 138 -22.86 3.01 21.02
C LYS A 138 -22.92 2.32 19.65
N LEU A 139 -22.11 2.76 18.69
CA LEU A 139 -22.06 2.18 17.35
C LEU A 139 -21.57 0.73 17.41
N SER A 140 -20.51 0.48 18.20
CA SER A 140 -19.97 -0.87 18.46
C SER A 140 -21.02 -1.79 19.08
N GLU A 141 -21.81 -1.28 20.03
CA GLU A 141 -22.85 -2.05 20.68
C GLU A 141 -24.04 -2.35 19.73
N GLN A 142 -24.40 -1.40 18.85
CA GLN A 142 -25.38 -1.61 17.79
C GLN A 142 -24.92 -2.68 16.77
N ILE A 143 -23.65 -2.63 16.35
CA ILE A 143 -23.03 -3.63 15.46
C ILE A 143 -23.01 -5.02 16.12
N SER A 144 -22.74 -5.07 17.43
CA SER A 144 -22.75 -6.30 18.22
C SER A 144 -24.15 -6.92 18.31
N LYS A 145 -25.20 -6.10 18.36
CA LYS A 145 -26.61 -6.54 18.37
C LYS A 145 -27.07 -7.05 16.99
N ILE A 146 -26.62 -6.44 15.89
CA ILE A 146 -26.88 -6.91 14.51
C ILE A 146 -26.26 -8.30 14.28
N SER A 147 -25.15 -8.61 14.95
CA SER A 147 -24.41 -9.87 14.80
C SER A 147 -25.05 -11.08 15.51
N ARG A 148 -26.13 -10.90 16.29
CA ARG A 148 -26.76 -12.00 17.09
C ARG A 148 -27.99 -12.65 16.45
N VAL A 149 -28.36 -12.32 15.22
CA VAL A 149 -29.47 -13.01 14.51
C VAL A 149 -28.92 -13.98 13.46
N THR A 150 -28.40 -15.13 13.91
CA THR A 150 -28.61 -16.47 13.32
C THR A 150 -27.76 -17.51 14.06
N ASN A 151 -28.36 -18.20 15.02
CA ASN A 151 -27.84 -19.47 15.52
C ASN A 151 -28.18 -20.56 14.51
N ASN A 152 -27.19 -21.01 13.72
CA ASN A 152 -27.13 -22.40 13.30
C ASN A 152 -25.67 -22.85 13.25
N LYS A 153 -25.38 -23.89 14.03
CA LYS A 153 -24.05 -24.45 14.28
C LYS A 153 -23.54 -25.13 13.01
N THR A 154 -22.69 -24.44 12.25
CA THR A 154 -21.76 -25.05 11.29
C THR A 154 -20.41 -24.36 11.45
N THR A 155 -19.44 -25.07 12.00
CA THR A 155 -18.03 -24.69 11.98
C THR A 155 -17.51 -24.80 10.56
N ASN A 156 -17.78 -23.78 9.74
CA ASN A 156 -17.06 -23.53 8.51
C ASN A 156 -16.18 -22.30 8.77
N ASN A 157 -14.87 -22.50 8.72
CA ASN A 157 -13.88 -21.45 8.97
C ASN A 157 -13.82 -20.53 7.74
N ASN A 158 -14.89 -19.77 7.51
CA ASN A 158 -14.98 -18.80 6.43
C ASN A 158 -14.39 -17.47 6.92
N ASN A 159 -13.07 -17.32 6.79
CA ASN A 159 -12.47 -15.99 6.71
C ASN A 159 -13.00 -15.34 5.42
N LYS A 160 -14.20 -14.75 5.49
CA LYS A 160 -14.81 -14.04 4.37
C LYS A 160 -13.88 -12.89 3.99
N PHE A 161 -13.35 -12.92 2.77
CA PHE A 161 -12.49 -11.87 2.23
C PHE A 161 -13.11 -10.49 2.50
N ASN A 162 -12.45 -9.69 3.33
CA ASN A 162 -12.89 -8.35 3.67
C ASN A 162 -12.32 -7.38 2.64
N LEU A 163 -13.13 -7.09 1.62
CA LEU A 163 -12.76 -6.20 0.53
C LEU A 163 -12.28 -4.83 1.02
N ASN A 164 -12.99 -4.25 1.99
CA ASN A 164 -12.66 -2.92 2.49
C ASN A 164 -11.28 -2.90 3.19
N PHE A 165 -10.94 -3.98 3.91
CA PHE A 165 -9.62 -4.15 4.50
C PHE A 165 -8.54 -4.35 3.42
N PHE A 166 -8.80 -5.18 2.41
CA PHE A 166 -7.87 -5.38 1.29
C PHE A 166 -7.55 -4.05 0.58
N LEU A 167 -8.56 -3.34 0.11
CA LEU A 167 -8.39 -2.10 -0.65
C LEU A 167 -7.73 -0.98 0.17
N ASN A 168 -8.22 -0.74 1.40
CA ASN A 168 -7.80 0.43 2.18
C ASN A 168 -6.60 0.16 3.10
N THR A 169 -6.29 -1.10 3.40
CA THR A 169 -5.16 -1.46 4.27
C THR A 169 -4.04 -2.12 3.50
N GLN A 170 -4.33 -3.15 2.69
CA GLN A 170 -3.28 -3.89 1.97
C GLN A 170 -2.83 -3.17 0.70
N CYS A 171 -3.77 -2.59 -0.05
CA CYS A 171 -3.49 -1.79 -1.25
C CYS A 171 -3.44 -0.28 -0.96
N LYS A 172 -3.06 0.11 0.28
CA LYS A 172 -2.98 1.52 0.67
C LYS A 172 -2.01 2.31 -0.22
N ASP A 173 -0.86 1.71 -0.51
CA ASP A 173 0.21 2.31 -1.31
C ASP A 173 0.09 1.97 -2.81
N ALA A 174 -1.09 1.51 -3.25
CA ALA A 174 -1.37 1.30 -4.66
C ALA A 174 -1.34 2.63 -5.41
N MET A 175 -0.76 2.60 -6.62
CA MET A 175 -0.70 3.80 -7.45
C MET A 175 -2.09 4.16 -7.98
N SER A 176 -2.33 5.45 -8.22
CA SER A 176 -3.56 5.90 -8.87
C SER A 176 -3.59 5.50 -10.34
N ILE A 177 -4.79 5.38 -10.91
CA ILE A 177 -4.97 5.09 -12.34
C ILE A 177 -4.38 6.20 -13.22
N GLN A 178 -4.44 7.46 -12.79
CA GLN A 178 -3.81 8.59 -13.47
C GLN A 178 -2.29 8.42 -13.52
N SER A 179 -1.68 8.17 -12.37
CA SER A 179 -0.23 7.95 -12.28
C SER A 179 0.19 6.72 -13.07
N PHE A 180 -0.65 5.68 -13.14
CA PHE A 180 -0.39 4.53 -14.00
C PHE A 180 -0.33 4.95 -15.48
N MET A 181 -1.31 5.73 -15.96
CA MET A 181 -1.34 6.17 -17.36
C MET A 181 -0.18 7.10 -17.72
N GLU A 182 0.25 7.95 -16.82
CA GLU A 182 1.41 8.83 -17.03
C GLU A 182 2.72 8.04 -17.14
N ASN A 183 2.87 7.00 -16.31
CA ASN A 183 4.06 6.16 -16.27
C ASN A 183 4.00 4.95 -17.24
N LEU A 184 2.89 4.81 -17.97
CA LEU A 184 2.71 3.75 -18.94
C LEU A 184 3.69 3.95 -20.11
N LYS A 185 4.76 3.15 -20.10
CA LYS A 185 5.77 3.15 -21.15
C LYS A 185 5.31 2.22 -22.27
N LEU A 186 4.79 2.82 -23.32
CA LEU A 186 4.59 2.18 -24.61
C LEU A 186 5.62 2.79 -25.56
N GLY A 187 6.31 1.99 -26.35
CA GLY A 187 7.29 2.47 -27.32
C GLY A 187 7.13 1.80 -28.68
N CYS A 188 8.14 1.97 -29.54
CA CYS A 188 8.16 1.42 -30.90
C CYS A 188 7.96 -0.10 -30.93
N LYS A 189 8.52 -0.83 -29.95
CA LYS A 189 8.44 -2.30 -29.90
C LYS A 189 7.03 -2.80 -29.68
N GLU A 190 6.27 -2.17 -28.78
CA GLU A 190 4.88 -2.55 -28.52
C GLU A 190 3.99 -2.26 -29.74
N LEU A 191 4.28 -1.18 -30.48
CA LEU A 191 3.58 -0.84 -31.72
C LEU A 191 3.88 -1.86 -32.83
N GLU A 192 5.15 -2.16 -33.09
CA GLU A 192 5.57 -3.17 -34.07
C GLU A 192 4.94 -4.53 -33.78
N HIS A 193 4.99 -4.96 -32.51
CA HIS A 193 4.34 -6.18 -32.07
C HIS A 193 2.83 -6.16 -32.35
N MET A 194 2.15 -5.05 -32.08
CA MET A 194 0.72 -4.91 -32.40
C MET A 194 0.45 -4.99 -33.90
N GLY A 195 1.34 -4.43 -34.73
CA GLY A 195 1.29 -4.61 -36.18
C GLY A 195 1.40 -6.08 -36.61
N ASP A 196 2.10 -6.93 -35.85
CA ASP A 196 2.28 -8.35 -36.16
C ASP A 196 1.16 -9.25 -35.63
N VAL A 197 0.69 -9.01 -34.40
CA VAL A 197 -0.33 -9.86 -33.76
C VAL A 197 -1.77 -9.35 -33.89
N GLY A 198 -1.92 -8.11 -34.37
CA GLY A 198 -3.18 -7.40 -34.51
C GLY A 198 -3.65 -6.71 -33.23
N TYR A 199 -4.61 -5.78 -33.36
CA TYR A 199 -5.15 -4.93 -32.28
C TYR A 199 -5.56 -5.73 -31.03
N LEU A 200 -6.37 -6.78 -31.20
CA LEU A 200 -6.91 -7.56 -30.08
C LEU A 200 -5.81 -8.18 -29.22
N ASN A 201 -4.85 -8.87 -29.84
CA ASN A 201 -3.78 -9.54 -29.12
C ASN A 201 -2.76 -8.53 -28.59
N GLY A 202 -2.42 -7.51 -29.38
CA GLY A 202 -1.50 -6.46 -28.95
C GLY A 202 -2.00 -5.72 -27.72
N MET A 203 -3.29 -5.39 -27.67
CA MET A 203 -3.88 -4.74 -26.50
C MET A 203 -3.88 -5.66 -25.27
N ILE A 204 -4.19 -6.95 -25.45
CA ILE A 204 -4.09 -7.95 -24.38
C ILE A 204 -2.65 -8.02 -23.84
N ASP A 205 -1.65 -8.05 -24.73
CA ASP A 205 -0.24 -8.14 -24.37
C ASP A 205 0.24 -6.88 -23.65
N ILE A 206 -0.20 -5.69 -24.06
CA ILE A 206 0.06 -4.44 -23.34
C ILE A 206 -0.44 -4.55 -21.90
N PHE A 207 -1.68 -4.97 -21.67
CA PHE A 207 -2.23 -5.06 -20.32
C PHE A 207 -1.59 -6.17 -19.48
N ASN A 208 -1.23 -7.30 -20.09
CA ASN A 208 -0.48 -8.38 -19.41
C ASN A 208 0.91 -7.87 -18.96
N ASN A 209 1.63 -7.22 -19.87
CA ASN A 209 2.99 -6.77 -19.60
C ASN A 209 3.06 -5.58 -18.64
N THR A 210 1.95 -4.85 -18.49
CA THR A 210 1.85 -3.69 -17.61
C THR A 210 1.15 -4.07 -16.31
N ILE A 211 -0.18 -4.00 -16.23
CA ILE A 211 -0.95 -4.27 -15.02
C ILE A 211 -0.81 -5.73 -14.56
N GLY A 212 -0.76 -6.69 -15.48
CA GLY A 212 -0.62 -8.12 -15.16
C GLY A 212 0.70 -8.46 -14.45
N ASN A 213 1.78 -7.78 -14.81
CA ASN A 213 3.11 -7.95 -14.20
C ASN A 213 3.33 -7.15 -12.90
N MET A 214 2.38 -6.30 -12.50
CA MET A 214 2.49 -5.55 -11.25
C MET A 214 2.16 -6.41 -10.03
N ASP A 215 2.79 -6.11 -8.90
CA ASP A 215 2.42 -6.67 -7.60
C ASP A 215 0.96 -6.35 -7.29
N VAL A 216 0.20 -7.35 -6.82
CA VAL A 216 -1.23 -7.22 -6.55
C VAL A 216 -1.54 -6.03 -5.63
N TYR A 217 -0.73 -5.76 -4.61
CA TYR A 217 -1.01 -4.68 -3.66
C TYR A 217 -0.67 -3.28 -4.20
N LYS A 218 -0.05 -3.21 -5.38
CA LYS A 218 0.38 -1.95 -6.01
C LYS A 218 -0.43 -1.58 -7.26
N ARG A 219 -1.27 -2.50 -7.76
CA ARG A 219 -2.06 -2.30 -8.98
C ARG A 219 -3.09 -1.17 -8.79
N PRO A 220 -3.33 -0.33 -9.82
CA PRO A 220 -4.34 0.73 -9.76
C PRO A 220 -5.78 0.20 -9.94
N LEU A 221 -5.96 -1.08 -10.26
CA LEU A 221 -7.23 -1.69 -10.65
C LEU A 221 -7.34 -3.11 -10.08
N HIS A 222 -8.51 -3.44 -9.53
CA HIS A 222 -8.83 -4.77 -9.03
C HIS A 222 -10.23 -5.24 -9.44
N CYS A 223 -10.34 -6.53 -9.76
CA CYS A 223 -11.61 -7.24 -9.88
C CYS A 223 -11.86 -8.07 -8.63
N THR A 224 -12.93 -7.78 -7.90
CA THR A 224 -13.20 -8.36 -6.58
C THR A 224 -14.24 -9.48 -6.64
N ASP A 225 -15.08 -9.47 -7.67
CA ASP A 225 -16.05 -10.52 -7.95
C ASP A 225 -16.04 -10.79 -9.46
N LEU A 226 -15.45 -11.92 -9.86
CA LEU A 226 -15.32 -12.31 -11.26
C LEU A 226 -16.66 -12.67 -11.92
N LYS A 227 -17.64 -13.16 -11.15
CA LYS A 227 -18.96 -13.53 -11.70
C LYS A 227 -19.78 -12.30 -12.03
N ARG A 228 -19.68 -11.28 -11.19
CA ARG A 228 -20.37 -9.98 -11.35
C ARG A 228 -19.50 -8.93 -12.03
N GLU A 229 -18.26 -9.29 -12.38
CA GLU A 229 -17.24 -8.42 -13.00
C GLU A 229 -17.10 -7.07 -12.29
N VAL A 230 -17.13 -7.09 -10.95
CA VAL A 230 -17.04 -5.88 -10.11
C VAL A 230 -15.60 -5.39 -10.08
N LEU A 231 -15.39 -4.16 -10.57
CA LEU A 231 -14.08 -3.51 -10.66
C LEU A 231 -13.99 -2.31 -9.72
N TYR A 232 -12.80 -2.11 -9.17
CA TYR A 232 -12.43 -0.93 -8.39
C TYR A 232 -11.16 -0.30 -8.94
N PHE A 233 -11.20 1.02 -9.13
CA PHE A 233 -10.09 1.84 -9.60
C PHE A 233 -9.58 2.73 -8.47
N LYS A 234 -8.26 2.84 -8.35
CA LYS A 234 -7.62 3.76 -7.42
C LYS A 234 -7.61 5.17 -8.02
N GLN A 235 -8.35 6.10 -7.42
CA GLN A 235 -8.44 7.50 -7.81
C GLN A 235 -7.82 8.36 -6.71
N GLY A 236 -6.60 8.86 -6.92
CA GLY A 236 -5.84 9.52 -5.85
C GLY A 236 -5.65 8.59 -4.64
N ASN A 237 -6.27 8.94 -3.50
CA ASN A 237 -6.20 8.16 -2.26
C ASN A 237 -7.39 7.22 -2.04
N ASP A 238 -8.42 7.26 -2.88
CA ASP A 238 -9.65 6.53 -2.68
C ASP A 238 -9.85 5.44 -3.75
N TRP A 239 -10.73 4.49 -3.45
CA TRP A 239 -11.14 3.44 -4.38
C TRP A 239 -12.54 3.71 -4.88
N GLU A 240 -12.69 3.84 -6.19
CA GLU A 240 -13.97 4.05 -6.85
C GLU A 240 -14.42 2.76 -7.53
N ARG A 241 -15.68 2.37 -7.34
CA ARG A 241 -16.27 1.23 -8.04
C ARG A 241 -16.64 1.65 -9.46
N ASP A 242 -16.31 0.82 -10.45
CA ASP A 242 -16.71 1.07 -11.84
C ASP A 242 -18.23 0.96 -12.03
N SER A 243 -18.73 1.64 -13.06
CA SER A 243 -20.14 1.59 -13.45
C SER A 243 -20.51 0.20 -13.99
N GLU A 244 -21.82 -0.08 -14.06
CA GLU A 244 -22.31 -1.38 -14.57
C GLU A 244 -21.95 -1.60 -16.05
N ASP A 245 -21.87 -0.52 -16.82
CA ASP A 245 -21.41 -0.50 -18.21
C ASP A 245 -19.88 -0.33 -18.36
N LYS A 246 -19.15 -0.30 -17.23
CA LYS A 246 -17.69 -0.27 -17.12
C LYS A 246 -17.04 0.91 -17.84
N GLN A 247 -17.52 2.11 -17.57
CA GLN A 247 -17.04 3.34 -18.23
C GLN A 247 -15.56 3.60 -17.95
N HIS A 248 -15.10 3.38 -16.73
CA HIS A 248 -13.69 3.61 -16.38
C HIS A 248 -12.77 2.61 -17.08
N LEU A 249 -13.17 1.33 -17.18
CA LEU A 249 -12.41 0.36 -17.96
C LEU A 249 -12.38 0.68 -19.46
N LYS A 250 -13.51 1.09 -20.05
CA LYS A 250 -13.54 1.52 -21.45
C LYS A 250 -12.65 2.74 -21.69
N LYS A 251 -12.68 3.71 -20.76
CA LYS A 251 -11.82 4.89 -20.80
C LYS A 251 -10.34 4.52 -20.69
N LEU A 252 -9.99 3.54 -19.85
CA LEU A 252 -8.62 3.04 -19.73
C LEU A 252 -8.11 2.49 -21.07
N ILE A 253 -8.91 1.67 -21.76
CA ILE A 253 -8.57 1.11 -23.07
C ILE A 253 -8.37 2.23 -24.10
N LYS A 254 -9.29 3.21 -24.17
CA LYS A 254 -9.16 4.36 -25.06
C LYS A 254 -7.94 5.22 -24.78
N ASN A 255 -7.55 5.37 -23.52
CA ASN A 255 -6.34 6.13 -23.18
C ASN A 255 -5.07 5.43 -23.68
N VAL A 256 -5.05 4.09 -23.73
CA VAL A 256 -3.96 3.33 -24.36
C VAL A 256 -3.92 3.58 -25.86
N GLU A 257 -5.07 3.61 -26.54
CA GLU A 257 -5.14 3.96 -27.98
C GLU A 257 -4.65 5.39 -28.25
N SER A 258 -5.02 6.35 -27.39
CA SER A 258 -4.50 7.73 -27.51
C SER A 258 -2.98 7.77 -27.31
N LYS A 259 -2.45 6.98 -26.37
CA LYS A 259 -0.99 6.87 -26.15
C LYS A 259 -0.28 6.22 -27.34
N ASN A 260 -0.90 5.21 -27.96
CA ASN A 260 -0.38 4.60 -29.18
C ASN A 260 -0.29 5.62 -30.32
N TYR A 261 -1.29 6.49 -30.45
CA TYR A 261 -1.27 7.57 -31.45
C TYR A 261 -0.06 8.50 -31.26
N ASP A 262 0.20 8.94 -30.03
CA ASP A 262 1.37 9.78 -29.73
C ASP A 262 2.69 9.06 -30.07
N ASN A 263 2.78 7.77 -29.73
CA ASN A 263 3.98 6.97 -29.99
C ASN A 263 4.20 6.65 -31.47
N LEU A 264 3.13 6.57 -32.28
CA LEU A 264 3.27 6.43 -33.73
C LEU A 264 3.99 7.64 -34.33
N GLN A 265 3.73 8.84 -33.80
CA GLN A 265 4.44 10.06 -34.22
C GLN A 265 5.93 9.99 -33.88
N GLU A 266 6.29 9.36 -32.75
CA GLU A 266 7.70 9.12 -32.40
C GLU A 266 8.32 8.06 -33.32
N TRP A 267 7.61 6.96 -33.58
CA TRP A 267 8.08 5.91 -34.49
C TRP A 267 8.39 6.45 -35.90
N GLN A 268 7.57 7.36 -36.42
CA GLN A 268 7.79 8.01 -37.73
C GLN A 268 9.07 8.86 -37.79
N LYS A 269 9.52 9.44 -36.67
CA LYS A 269 10.78 10.22 -36.62
C LYS A 269 11.99 9.33 -36.86
N ASP A 270 11.94 8.09 -36.35
CA ASP A 270 12.99 7.10 -36.52
C ASP A 270 12.90 6.35 -37.86
N HIS A 271 11.75 6.43 -38.55
CA HIS A 271 11.49 5.77 -39.83
C HIS A 271 10.97 6.77 -40.89
N PRO A 272 11.76 7.76 -41.32
CA PRO A 272 11.31 8.79 -42.26
C PRO A 272 10.87 8.23 -43.63
N GLY A 273 11.32 7.02 -43.98
CA GLY A 273 10.88 6.29 -45.18
C GLY A 273 9.39 5.94 -45.18
N SER A 274 8.72 5.96 -44.03
CA SER A 274 7.28 5.72 -43.91
C SER A 274 6.42 6.80 -44.57
N LEU A 275 6.97 8.01 -44.76
CA LEU A 275 6.29 9.14 -45.40
C LEU A 275 6.30 9.04 -46.93
N GLN A 276 7.11 8.15 -47.50
CA GLN A 276 7.17 7.95 -48.94
C GLN A 276 6.05 7.02 -49.39
N CYS A 277 5.23 7.47 -50.33
CA CYS A 277 4.15 6.65 -50.91
C CYS A 277 4.73 5.38 -51.57
N ASP A 278 4.02 4.27 -51.41
CA ASP A 278 4.33 2.96 -52.01
C ASP A 278 5.72 2.40 -51.63
N SER A 279 6.28 2.86 -50.51
CA SER A 279 7.47 2.27 -49.92
C SER A 279 7.10 1.11 -48.98
N ARG A 280 8.02 0.14 -48.84
CA ARG A 280 7.86 -0.96 -47.87
C ARG A 280 7.68 -0.45 -46.43
N ASP A 281 8.32 0.67 -46.10
CA ASP A 281 8.22 1.29 -44.77
C ASP A 281 6.86 1.97 -44.58
N SER A 282 6.26 2.50 -45.64
CA SER A 282 4.92 3.08 -45.62
C SER A 282 3.85 2.01 -45.45
N GLU A 283 3.96 0.88 -46.18
CA GLU A 283 3.08 -0.28 -45.98
C GLU A 283 3.17 -0.82 -44.54
N HIS A 284 4.39 -0.92 -44.02
CA HIS A 284 4.62 -1.37 -42.64
C HIS A 284 4.01 -0.38 -41.63
N TYR A 285 4.24 0.92 -41.81
CA TYR A 285 3.63 1.95 -40.98
C TYR A 285 2.10 1.89 -40.99
N MET A 286 1.50 1.74 -42.18
CA MET A 286 0.04 1.63 -42.32
C MET A 286 -0.51 0.42 -41.58
N LYS A 287 0.19 -0.73 -41.63
CA LYS A 287 -0.18 -1.92 -40.86
C LYS A 287 -0.13 -1.65 -39.36
N ILE A 288 0.98 -1.11 -38.86
CA ILE A 288 1.15 -0.78 -37.44
C ILE A 288 0.08 0.22 -37.00
N ALA A 289 -0.09 1.33 -37.72
CA ALA A 289 -1.05 2.38 -37.37
C ALA A 289 -2.49 1.87 -37.34
N THR A 290 -2.86 1.02 -38.32
CA THR A 290 -4.19 0.40 -38.37
C THR A 290 -4.43 -0.45 -37.12
N GLU A 291 -3.51 -1.34 -36.78
CA GLU A 291 -3.65 -2.21 -35.62
C GLU A 291 -3.52 -1.44 -34.29
N ALA A 292 -2.69 -0.41 -34.22
CA ALA A 292 -2.46 0.43 -33.04
C ALA A 292 -3.68 1.26 -32.60
N LEU A 293 -4.59 1.58 -33.54
CA LEU A 293 -5.66 2.55 -33.37
C LEU A 293 -7.08 1.95 -33.43
N GLY A 294 -7.21 0.63 -33.37
CA GLY A 294 -8.52 -0.05 -33.34
C GLY A 294 -8.66 -1.25 -34.27
N GLY A 295 -7.67 -1.48 -35.14
CA GLY A 295 -7.70 -2.54 -36.15
C GLY A 295 -8.45 -2.15 -37.42
N ALA A 296 -8.36 -3.00 -38.44
CA ALA A 296 -8.92 -2.72 -39.77
C ALA A 296 -10.44 -2.92 -39.88
N ASP A 297 -11.05 -3.66 -38.94
CA ASP A 297 -12.44 -4.14 -39.06
C ASP A 297 -13.36 -3.50 -38.01
N SER A 298 -13.92 -2.34 -38.36
CA SER A 298 -14.82 -1.56 -37.50
C SER A 298 -16.08 -2.32 -37.07
N ASN A 299 -16.48 -3.36 -37.81
CA ASN A 299 -17.62 -4.21 -37.42
C ASN A 299 -17.29 -5.09 -36.21
N LYS A 300 -16.01 -5.31 -35.92
CA LYS A 300 -15.54 -6.13 -34.81
C LYS A 300 -15.14 -5.34 -33.57
N ASP A 301 -15.17 -4.00 -33.60
CA ASP A 301 -14.77 -3.14 -32.48
C ASP A 301 -15.47 -3.53 -31.18
N SER A 302 -16.79 -3.73 -31.21
CA SER A 302 -17.56 -4.13 -30.03
C SER A 302 -17.15 -5.51 -29.49
N ILE A 303 -16.82 -6.44 -30.38
CA ILE A 303 -16.39 -7.81 -30.05
C ILE A 303 -14.98 -7.79 -29.46
N TYR A 304 -14.06 -7.06 -30.08
CA TYR A 304 -12.69 -6.90 -29.61
C TYR A 304 -12.66 -6.21 -28.26
N LEU A 305 -13.36 -5.09 -28.10
CA LEU A 305 -13.51 -4.39 -26.83
C LEU A 305 -14.01 -5.35 -25.74
N THR A 306 -15.06 -6.13 -26.03
CA THR A 306 -15.60 -7.12 -25.08
C THR A 306 -14.57 -8.18 -24.69
N LYS A 307 -13.78 -8.69 -25.66
CA LYS A 307 -12.73 -9.68 -25.39
C LYS A 307 -11.60 -9.11 -24.55
N ILE A 308 -11.12 -7.92 -24.89
CA ILE A 308 -10.07 -7.20 -24.15
C ILE A 308 -10.53 -6.97 -22.71
N MET A 309 -11.74 -6.43 -22.52
CA MET A 309 -12.30 -6.19 -21.18
C MET A 309 -12.38 -7.46 -20.35
N LYS A 310 -12.88 -8.57 -20.91
CA LYS A 310 -12.96 -9.87 -20.21
C LYS A 310 -11.59 -10.39 -19.82
N HIS A 311 -10.58 -10.17 -20.66
CA HIS A 311 -9.21 -10.55 -20.36
C HIS A 311 -8.65 -9.75 -19.19
N ILE A 312 -8.76 -8.41 -19.24
CA ILE A 312 -8.30 -7.51 -18.17
C ILE A 312 -8.97 -7.87 -16.84
N VAL A 313 -10.29 -8.06 -16.84
CA VAL A 313 -11.06 -8.41 -15.62
C VAL A 313 -10.53 -9.69 -14.96
N ARG A 314 -10.17 -10.70 -15.76
CA ARG A 314 -9.60 -11.95 -15.24
C ARG A 314 -8.19 -11.75 -14.69
N GLU A 315 -7.39 -10.94 -15.36
CA GLU A 315 -6.00 -10.68 -14.99
C GLU A 315 -5.88 -9.88 -13.68
N VAL A 316 -6.80 -8.94 -13.46
CA VAL A 316 -6.84 -8.10 -12.25
C VAL A 316 -7.68 -8.70 -11.12
N HIS A 317 -8.12 -9.95 -11.27
CA HIS A 317 -8.96 -10.62 -10.27
C HIS A 317 -8.19 -10.96 -8.99
N VAL A 318 -8.68 -10.46 -7.86
CA VAL A 318 -8.15 -10.77 -6.53
C VAL A 318 -8.80 -12.05 -6.04
N LYS A 319 -7.98 -13.09 -5.84
CA LYS A 319 -8.44 -14.35 -5.23
C LYS A 319 -8.59 -14.15 -3.72
N PRO A 320 -9.71 -14.60 -3.13
CA PRO A 320 -10.02 -14.43 -1.71
C PRO A 320 -9.10 -15.22 -0.77
#